data_AF-A0A7C2W9T7-F1
#
_entry.id   AF-A0A7C2W9T7-F1
#
_cell.length_a   1.000
_cell.length_b   1.000
_cell.length_c   1.000
_cell.angle_alpha   90.00
_cell.angle_beta   90.00
_cell.angle_gamma   90.00
#
_symmetry.space_group_name_H-M   'P 1'
#
loop_
_entity.id
_entity.type
_entity.pdbx_description
1 polymer ?
#
loop_
_entity_poly.entity_id
_entity_poly.type
_entity_poly.pdbx_seq_one_letter_code
_entity_poly.pdbx_strand_id
1 'polypeptide(L)'
;MATDVKQIGELVQRKSEFVRALFGEMDKVIVGQRYMLERMLIGLLANGHILLEGVPGLAKTMAVTTLARAISADFRRIQFTPDLLPADLIGTQIYRQSDGEFFTRKGPIFANIILADEINRAPAKVQSALLEAMQERHVSIGEQTLALPEPFLVLATQNPIEQEGTYPLPEAQLDRFMLKLKIDYPDKLQERQILDRMAATHRTFDIHPVISPRDIADVRCVVDEIYIDEKIKDYIVDVVCATRDPKKYGVNLGNFISYGASPRATIYLATAAKAHAFMQQRGFVTPQDVKSIGMDVLRHRVIVSYEAEAEDKTSEDIIQTLFDNIEVP
;
A
#
# COMPACT_ATOMS: atom_id res chain seq x y z
N MET A 1 5.37 -25.11 20.06
CA MET A 1 5.51 -24.59 18.67
C MET A 1 4.49 -25.21 17.73
N ALA A 2 4.52 -26.52 17.43
CA ALA A 2 3.55 -27.12 16.49
C ALA A 2 2.06 -26.99 16.92
N THR A 3 1.77 -27.13 18.22
CA THR A 3 0.41 -26.95 18.76
C THR A 3 -0.08 -25.50 18.67
N ASP A 4 0.84 -24.54 18.72
CA ASP A 4 0.58 -23.10 18.67
C ASP A 4 0.27 -22.66 17.23
N VAL A 5 1.08 -23.11 16.27
CA VAL A 5 0.84 -22.86 14.83
C VAL A 5 -0.50 -23.44 14.35
N LYS A 6 -0.91 -24.59 14.89
CA LYS A 6 -2.21 -25.18 14.55
C LYS A 6 -3.37 -24.34 15.08
N GLN A 7 -3.28 -23.84 16.32
CA GLN A 7 -4.29 -22.96 16.91
C GLN A 7 -4.39 -21.63 16.16
N ILE A 8 -3.25 -21.04 15.81
CA ILE A 8 -3.18 -19.84 14.96
C ILE A 8 -3.82 -20.13 13.59
N GLY A 9 -3.53 -21.29 12.99
CA GLY A 9 -4.12 -21.70 11.72
C GLY A 9 -5.66 -21.79 11.76
N GLU A 10 -6.23 -22.40 12.80
CA GLU A 10 -7.68 -22.47 13.01
C GLU A 10 -8.30 -21.08 13.21
N LEU A 11 -7.62 -20.20 13.97
CA LEU A 11 -8.04 -18.81 14.17
C LEU A 11 -8.03 -18.02 12.85
N VAL A 12 -6.96 -18.13 12.07
CA VAL A 12 -6.82 -17.51 10.75
C VAL A 12 -7.90 -18.01 9.80
N GLN A 13 -8.17 -19.30 9.76
CA GLN A 13 -9.18 -19.86 8.86
C GLN A 13 -10.57 -19.27 9.15
N ARG A 14 -10.96 -19.18 10.42
CA ARG A 14 -12.23 -18.56 10.83
C ARG A 14 -12.27 -17.06 10.55
N LYS A 15 -11.19 -16.35 10.86
CA LYS A 15 -11.13 -14.88 10.72
C LYS A 15 -10.91 -14.42 9.28
N SER A 16 -10.48 -15.29 8.37
CA SER A 16 -10.26 -14.98 6.95
C SER A 16 -11.47 -15.27 6.04
N GLU A 17 -12.59 -15.79 6.58
CA GLU A 17 -13.78 -16.11 5.78
C GLU A 17 -14.32 -14.90 4.99
N PHE A 18 -14.24 -13.70 5.59
CA PHE A 18 -14.68 -12.46 4.96
C PHE A 18 -13.87 -12.13 3.69
N VAL A 19 -12.62 -12.60 3.56
CA VAL A 19 -11.73 -12.28 2.44
C VAL A 19 -12.36 -12.72 1.11
N ARG A 20 -12.95 -13.92 1.08
CA ARG A 20 -13.64 -14.42 -0.13
C ARG A 20 -14.88 -13.61 -0.46
N ALA A 21 -15.67 -13.26 0.54
CA ALA A 21 -16.87 -12.44 0.36
C ALA A 21 -16.51 -11.02 -0.10
N LEU A 22 -15.45 -10.42 0.47
CA LEU A 22 -14.94 -9.11 0.09
C LEU A 22 -14.51 -9.09 -1.39
N PHE A 23 -13.70 -10.06 -1.81
CA PHE A 23 -13.34 -10.18 -3.21
C PHE A 23 -14.55 -10.40 -4.12
N GLY A 24 -15.53 -11.19 -3.67
CA GLY A 24 -16.78 -11.36 -4.41
C GLY A 24 -17.53 -10.05 -4.66
N GLU A 25 -17.59 -9.15 -3.67
CA GLU A 25 -18.16 -7.81 -3.83
C GLU A 25 -17.34 -6.93 -4.76
N MET A 26 -16.01 -6.98 -4.66
CA MET A 26 -15.12 -6.17 -5.49
C MET A 26 -15.11 -6.63 -6.95
N ASP A 27 -15.15 -7.94 -7.20
CA ASP A 27 -15.16 -8.56 -8.53
C ASP A 27 -16.48 -8.30 -9.28
N LYS A 28 -17.54 -7.80 -8.62
CA LYS A 28 -18.75 -7.29 -9.31
C LYS A 28 -18.47 -6.01 -10.10
N VAL A 29 -17.54 -5.20 -9.60
CA VAL A 29 -17.25 -3.85 -10.12
C VAL A 29 -15.96 -3.85 -10.92
N ILE A 30 -14.92 -4.48 -10.38
CA ILE A 30 -13.57 -4.44 -10.91
C ILE A 30 -13.32 -5.67 -11.77
N VAL A 31 -12.66 -5.47 -12.92
CA VAL A 31 -12.36 -6.51 -13.91
C VAL A 31 -10.85 -6.52 -14.14
N GLY A 32 -10.24 -7.70 -14.17
CA GLY A 32 -8.83 -7.87 -14.57
C GLY A 32 -7.77 -7.35 -13.59
N GLN A 33 -8.16 -6.72 -12.48
CA GLN A 33 -7.23 -6.05 -11.57
C GLN A 33 -7.01 -6.80 -10.25
N ARG A 34 -7.03 -8.14 -10.30
CA ARG A 34 -6.93 -8.99 -9.08
C ARG A 34 -5.68 -8.69 -8.26
N TYR A 35 -4.54 -8.50 -8.93
CA TYR A 35 -3.27 -8.11 -8.32
C TYR A 35 -3.41 -6.82 -7.49
N MET A 36 -4.00 -5.75 -8.05
CA MET A 36 -4.21 -4.51 -7.32
C MET A 36 -5.09 -4.73 -6.08
N LEU A 37 -6.21 -5.47 -6.23
CA LEU A 37 -7.13 -5.71 -5.12
C LEU A 37 -6.48 -6.50 -3.98
N GLU A 38 -5.70 -7.52 -4.30
CA GLU A 38 -4.96 -8.31 -3.31
C GLU A 38 -3.95 -7.46 -2.54
N ARG A 39 -3.22 -6.59 -3.24
CA ARG A 39 -2.24 -5.70 -2.61
C ARG A 39 -2.89 -4.60 -1.78
N MET A 40 -4.07 -4.11 -2.20
CA MET A 40 -4.90 -3.20 -1.39
C MET A 40 -5.32 -3.84 -0.07
N LEU A 41 -5.77 -5.10 -0.11
CA LEU A 41 -6.12 -5.84 1.09
C LEU A 41 -4.90 -6.12 1.97
N ILE A 42 -3.75 -6.45 1.38
CA ILE A 42 -2.49 -6.61 2.13
C ILE A 42 -2.11 -5.31 2.84
N GLY A 43 -2.14 -4.16 2.17
CA GLY A 43 -1.85 -2.88 2.84
C GLY A 43 -2.84 -2.56 3.97
N LEU A 44 -4.12 -2.89 3.78
CA LEU A 44 -5.13 -2.76 4.83
C LEU A 44 -4.83 -3.67 6.03
N LEU A 45 -4.47 -4.94 5.81
CA LEU A 45 -4.21 -5.92 6.87
C LEU A 45 -2.84 -5.75 7.53
N ALA A 46 -1.84 -5.27 6.81
CA ALA A 46 -0.49 -5.04 7.31
C ALA A 46 -0.30 -3.61 7.87
N ASN A 47 -1.35 -2.78 7.89
CA ASN A 47 -1.31 -1.38 8.31
C ASN A 47 -0.30 -0.53 7.52
N GLY A 48 -0.17 -0.81 6.21
CA GLY A 48 0.79 -0.18 5.31
C GLY A 48 0.13 0.64 4.21
N HIS A 49 0.70 1.81 3.92
CA HIS A 49 0.25 2.67 2.81
C HIS A 49 0.75 2.17 1.46
N ILE A 50 0.02 2.52 0.40
CA ILE A 50 0.25 2.01 -0.94
C ILE A 50 0.45 3.19 -1.90
N LEU A 51 1.47 3.09 -2.72
CA LEU A 51 1.72 3.97 -3.85
C LEU A 51 1.29 3.26 -5.14
N LEU A 52 0.36 3.85 -5.89
CA LEU A 52 -0.23 3.32 -7.11
C LEU A 52 0.31 4.08 -8.32
N GLU A 53 1.34 3.54 -8.95
CA GLU A 53 1.89 4.05 -10.20
C GLU A 53 1.13 3.42 -11.38
N GLY A 54 0.79 4.25 -12.35
CA GLY A 54 0.15 3.78 -13.59
C GLY A 54 -0.70 4.87 -14.22
N VAL A 55 -1.04 4.67 -15.48
CA VAL A 55 -1.75 5.63 -16.31
C VAL A 55 -3.18 5.92 -15.82
N PRO A 56 -3.76 7.08 -16.19
CA PRO A 56 -5.15 7.39 -15.91
C PRO A 56 -6.12 6.35 -16.50
N GLY A 57 -7.28 6.19 -15.88
CA GLY A 57 -8.37 5.34 -16.41
C GLY A 57 -8.35 3.87 -15.98
N LEU A 58 -7.37 3.43 -15.21
CA LEU A 58 -7.24 2.03 -14.75
C LEU A 58 -8.14 1.66 -13.55
N ALA A 59 -9.32 2.28 -13.44
CA ALA A 59 -10.31 2.03 -12.38
C ALA A 59 -9.77 2.10 -10.93
N LYS A 60 -8.63 2.75 -10.68
CA LYS A 60 -8.01 2.87 -9.34
C LYS A 60 -8.96 3.48 -8.33
N THR A 61 -9.58 4.61 -8.68
CA THR A 61 -10.58 5.29 -7.84
C THR A 61 -11.78 4.39 -7.57
N MET A 62 -12.27 3.66 -8.58
CA MET A 62 -13.38 2.73 -8.41
C MET A 62 -13.02 1.58 -7.48
N ALA A 63 -11.81 1.02 -7.58
CA ALA A 63 -11.35 -0.06 -6.71
C ALA A 63 -11.28 0.39 -5.25
N VAL A 64 -10.72 1.58 -4.99
CA VAL A 64 -10.63 2.14 -3.64
C VAL A 64 -12.01 2.46 -3.05
N THR A 65 -12.88 3.10 -3.82
CA THR A 65 -14.25 3.39 -3.38
C THR A 65 -15.05 2.11 -3.14
N THR A 66 -14.84 1.07 -3.95
CA THR A 66 -15.50 -0.23 -3.78
C THR A 66 -15.02 -0.93 -2.53
N LEU A 67 -13.70 -0.94 -2.27
CA LEU A 67 -13.14 -1.47 -1.02
C LEU A 67 -13.75 -0.76 0.20
N ALA A 68 -13.76 0.57 0.20
CA ALA A 68 -14.30 1.36 1.31
C ALA A 68 -15.77 1.03 1.60
N ARG A 69 -16.61 0.92 0.56
CA ARG A 69 -18.01 0.51 0.70
C ARG A 69 -18.15 -0.91 1.24
N ALA A 70 -17.37 -1.85 0.71
CA ALA A 70 -17.42 -3.25 1.12
C ALA A 70 -16.93 -3.48 2.55
N ILE A 71 -16.12 -2.57 3.13
CA ILE A 71 -15.71 -2.62 4.53
C ILE A 71 -16.44 -1.59 5.43
N SER A 72 -17.48 -0.92 4.91
CA SER A 72 -18.22 0.13 5.61
C SER A 72 -17.32 1.22 6.23
N ALA A 73 -16.24 1.58 5.54
CA ALA A 73 -15.25 2.57 5.97
C ALA A 73 -15.52 3.95 5.39
N ASP A 74 -15.17 4.99 6.15
CA ASP A 74 -15.18 6.35 5.65
C ASP A 74 -14.13 6.52 4.55
N PHE A 75 -14.54 7.11 3.43
CA PHE A 75 -13.69 7.34 2.27
C PHE A 75 -13.58 8.82 1.94
N ARG A 76 -12.36 9.29 1.71
CA ARG A 76 -12.11 10.62 1.16
C ARG A 76 -11.14 10.53 -0.01
N ARG A 77 -11.54 11.16 -1.12
CA ARG A 77 -10.69 11.43 -2.27
C ARG A 77 -10.14 12.84 -2.15
N ILE A 78 -8.83 12.98 -2.28
CA ILE A 78 -8.12 14.24 -2.20
C ILE A 78 -7.30 14.37 -3.47
N GLN A 79 -7.65 15.35 -4.29
CA GLN A 79 -6.89 15.68 -5.49
C GLN A 79 -5.72 16.58 -5.08
N PHE A 80 -4.49 16.17 -5.38
CA PHE A 80 -3.32 16.98 -5.12
C PHE A 80 -3.13 17.95 -6.28
N THR A 81 -3.05 19.24 -5.95
CA THR A 81 -2.89 20.33 -6.90
C THR A 81 -1.76 21.26 -6.46
N PRO A 82 -1.17 22.05 -7.37
CA PRO A 82 -0.04 22.93 -7.04
C PRO A 82 -0.36 24.01 -6.00
N ASP A 83 -1.64 24.38 -5.88
CA ASP A 83 -2.17 25.40 -4.96
C ASP A 83 -2.62 24.85 -3.60
N LEU A 84 -2.65 23.52 -3.44
CA LEU A 84 -3.09 22.88 -2.20
C LEU A 84 -2.18 23.29 -1.03
N LEU A 85 -2.75 23.60 0.13
CA LEU A 85 -2.01 23.92 1.33
C LEU A 85 -2.07 22.76 2.34
N PRO A 86 -1.07 22.61 3.24
CA PRO A 86 -1.12 21.62 4.31
C PRO A 86 -2.38 21.73 5.19
N ALA A 87 -2.88 22.95 5.41
CA ALA A 87 -4.09 23.20 6.18
C ALA A 87 -5.37 22.68 5.49
N ASP A 88 -5.39 22.61 4.16
CA ASP A 88 -6.53 22.03 3.41
C ASP A 88 -6.60 20.51 3.57
N LEU A 89 -5.45 19.89 3.87
CA LEU A 89 -5.32 18.45 4.10
C LEU A 89 -5.61 18.09 5.57
N ILE A 90 -4.91 18.75 6.49
CA ILE A 90 -4.97 18.46 7.92
C ILE A 90 -6.21 19.07 8.55
N GLY A 91 -6.55 20.30 8.19
CA GLY A 91 -7.58 21.10 8.83
C GLY A 91 -7.03 22.41 9.41
N THR A 92 -7.93 23.24 9.92
CA THR A 92 -7.60 24.58 10.41
C THR A 92 -8.49 24.97 11.60
N GLN A 93 -8.04 25.93 12.40
CA GLN A 93 -8.86 26.56 13.42
C GLN A 93 -9.68 27.70 12.79
N ILE A 94 -10.99 27.65 12.98
CA ILE A 94 -11.91 28.67 12.49
C ILE A 94 -12.44 29.44 13.69
N TYR A 95 -12.32 30.77 13.63
CA TYR A 95 -12.94 31.65 14.60
C TYR A 95 -14.45 31.72 14.37
N ARG A 96 -15.24 31.33 15.37
CA ARG A 96 -16.70 31.45 15.31
C ARG A 96 -17.13 32.71 16.06
N GLN A 97 -17.71 33.64 15.32
CA GLN A 97 -18.09 34.95 15.86
C GLN A 97 -19.27 34.90 16.85
N SER A 98 -20.09 33.83 16.82
CA SER A 98 -21.28 33.72 17.67
C SER A 98 -20.95 33.50 19.15
N ASP A 99 -19.90 32.75 19.44
CA ASP A 99 -19.41 32.38 20.77
C ASP A 99 -18.05 33.03 21.08
N GLY A 100 -17.36 33.58 20.07
CA GLY A 100 -16.07 34.24 20.24
C GLY A 100 -14.90 33.27 20.42
N GLU A 101 -15.10 32.00 20.04
CA GLU A 101 -14.16 30.90 20.27
C GLU A 101 -13.56 30.38 18.95
N PHE A 102 -12.36 29.80 19.03
CA PHE A 102 -11.74 29.08 17.93
C PHE A 102 -12.15 27.61 17.98
N PHE A 103 -12.78 27.10 16.90
CA PHE A 103 -13.09 25.67 16.77
C PHE A 103 -12.21 25.00 15.71
N THR A 104 -11.80 23.77 15.99
CA THR A 104 -10.99 22.98 15.07
C THR A 104 -11.85 22.35 13.99
N ARG A 105 -11.64 22.73 12.73
CA ARG A 105 -12.24 22.07 11.57
C ARG A 105 -11.28 21.00 11.06
N LYS A 106 -11.67 19.74 11.22
CA LYS A 106 -10.95 18.57 10.68
C LYS A 106 -10.88 18.62 9.15
N GLY A 107 -9.71 18.37 8.60
CA GLY A 107 -9.48 18.22 7.17
C GLY A 107 -9.94 16.86 6.62
N PRO A 108 -9.81 16.64 5.31
CA PRO A 108 -10.21 15.42 4.64
C PRO A 108 -9.39 14.18 5.02
N ILE A 109 -8.23 14.30 5.68
CA ILE A 109 -7.46 13.14 6.15
C ILE A 109 -8.14 12.36 7.27
N PHE A 110 -9.14 12.93 7.94
CA PHE A 110 -9.90 12.25 8.99
C PHE A 110 -10.95 11.31 8.37
N ALA A 111 -10.49 10.27 7.67
CA ALA A 111 -11.29 9.17 7.15
C ALA A 111 -10.45 7.88 7.13
N ASN A 112 -11.10 6.73 7.15
CA ASN A 112 -10.41 5.44 7.20
C ASN A 112 -9.60 5.14 5.94
N ILE A 113 -10.14 5.48 4.77
CA ILE A 113 -9.48 5.28 3.48
C ILE A 113 -9.33 6.61 2.77
N ILE A 114 -8.08 6.99 2.49
CA ILE A 114 -7.72 8.17 1.73
C ILE A 114 -7.19 7.75 0.37
N LEU A 115 -7.78 8.28 -0.71
CA LEU A 115 -7.18 8.29 -2.03
C LEU A 115 -6.55 9.66 -2.28
N ALA A 116 -5.22 9.71 -2.25
CA ALA A 116 -4.43 10.90 -2.57
C ALA A 116 -4.05 10.86 -4.05
N ASP A 117 -4.88 11.47 -4.90
CA ASP A 117 -4.66 11.45 -6.34
C ASP A 117 -3.59 12.44 -6.77
N GLU A 118 -2.65 11.98 -7.59
CA GLU A 118 -1.57 12.78 -8.20
C GLU A 118 -0.69 13.47 -7.16
N ILE A 119 -0.23 12.72 -6.15
CA ILE A 119 0.57 13.26 -5.04
C ILE A 119 1.79 14.07 -5.50
N ASN A 120 2.33 13.74 -6.68
CA ASN A 120 3.43 14.44 -7.32
C ASN A 120 3.06 15.82 -7.89
N ARG A 121 1.80 16.27 -7.87
CA ARG A 121 1.41 17.62 -8.33
C ARG A 121 1.40 18.67 -7.22
N ALA A 122 1.35 18.25 -5.95
CA ALA A 122 1.38 19.20 -4.84
C ALA A 122 2.82 19.56 -4.43
N PRO A 123 3.04 20.75 -3.83
CA PRO A 123 4.33 21.12 -3.29
C PRO A 123 4.83 20.16 -2.21
N ALA A 124 6.15 20.07 -2.04
CA ALA A 124 6.79 19.19 -1.06
C ALA A 124 6.28 19.35 0.39
N LYS A 125 5.83 20.56 0.77
CA LYS A 125 5.25 20.81 2.10
C LYS A 125 3.93 20.06 2.32
N VAL A 126 3.08 19.97 1.30
CA VAL A 126 1.79 19.24 1.35
C VAL A 126 2.05 17.74 1.36
N GLN A 127 2.99 17.27 0.53
CA GLN A 127 3.44 15.89 0.53
C GLN A 127 3.94 15.49 1.93
N SER A 128 4.77 16.34 2.54
CA SER A 128 5.32 16.11 3.89
C SER A 128 4.22 16.02 4.95
N ALA A 129 3.21 16.89 4.89
CA ALA A 129 2.06 16.86 5.79
C ALA A 129 1.27 15.54 5.72
N LEU A 130 1.05 15.00 4.51
CA LEU A 130 0.41 13.68 4.34
C LEU A 130 1.29 12.56 4.91
N LEU A 131 2.59 12.59 4.62
CA LEU A 131 3.54 11.56 5.04
C LEU A 131 3.78 11.56 6.56
N GLU A 132 3.70 12.73 7.19
CA GLU A 132 3.71 12.87 8.65
C GLU A 132 2.45 12.23 9.25
N ALA A 133 1.26 12.55 8.74
CA ALA A 133 0.01 11.91 9.17
C ALA A 133 0.04 10.38 8.99
N MET A 134 0.64 9.90 7.89
CA MET A 134 0.88 8.48 7.65
C MET A 134 1.79 7.83 8.71
N GLN A 135 2.83 8.53 9.17
CA GLN A 135 3.79 7.98 10.11
C GLN A 135 3.30 8.06 11.55
N GLU A 136 2.77 9.22 11.94
CA GLU A 136 2.44 9.56 13.33
C GLU A 136 1.06 9.08 13.75
N ARG A 137 0.14 8.80 12.79
CA ARG A 137 -1.25 8.40 13.07
C ARG A 137 -2.09 9.43 13.83
N HIS A 138 -1.55 10.64 14.01
CA HIS A 138 -2.23 11.78 14.57
C HIS A 138 -1.74 13.03 13.86
N VAL A 139 -2.50 14.11 14.00
CA VAL A 139 -2.11 15.42 13.48
C VAL A 139 -2.40 16.50 14.51
N SER A 140 -1.60 17.56 14.48
CA SER A 140 -1.79 18.72 15.37
C SER A 140 -2.41 19.87 14.59
N ILE A 141 -3.52 20.40 15.10
CA ILE A 141 -4.21 21.58 14.55
C ILE A 141 -4.29 22.64 15.64
N GLY A 142 -3.52 23.72 15.48
CA GLY A 142 -3.29 24.67 16.57
C GLY A 142 -2.63 23.96 17.76
N GLU A 143 -3.26 24.04 18.93
CA GLU A 143 -2.77 23.39 20.15
C GLU A 143 -3.38 21.99 20.40
N GLN A 144 -4.27 21.52 19.51
CA GLN A 144 -4.95 20.23 19.69
C GLN A 144 -4.32 19.14 18.83
N THR A 145 -3.88 18.05 19.47
CA THR A 145 -3.49 16.82 18.79
C THR A 145 -4.68 15.88 18.65
N LEU A 146 -4.96 15.48 17.41
CA LEU A 146 -6.12 14.66 17.04
C LEU A 146 -5.65 13.36 16.39
N ALA A 147 -6.06 12.22 16.96
CA ALA A 147 -5.83 10.91 16.37
C ALA A 147 -6.63 10.72 15.08
N LEU A 148 -6.03 10.02 14.12
CA LEU A 148 -6.68 9.59 12.88
C LEU A 148 -7.53 8.34 13.15
N PRO A 149 -8.60 8.12 12.37
CA PRO A 149 -9.48 6.98 12.58
C PRO A 149 -8.77 5.66 12.25
N GLU A 150 -9.06 4.60 13.00
CA GLU A 150 -8.52 3.26 12.73
C GLU A 150 -9.56 2.36 12.06
N PRO A 151 -9.18 1.59 11.02
CA PRO A 151 -7.91 1.62 10.28
C PRO A 151 -7.73 2.92 9.48
N PHE A 152 -6.48 3.36 9.32
CA PHE A 152 -6.09 4.49 8.47
C PHE A 152 -5.21 4.01 7.31
N LEU A 153 -5.78 3.95 6.10
CA LEU A 153 -5.09 3.54 4.87
C LEU A 153 -5.03 4.72 3.89
N VAL A 154 -3.83 4.96 3.35
CA VAL A 154 -3.61 5.96 2.31
C VAL A 154 -3.15 5.23 1.06
N LEU A 155 -3.87 5.45 -0.03
CA LEU A 155 -3.49 5.06 -1.38
C LEU A 155 -3.14 6.33 -2.14
N ALA A 156 -1.87 6.53 -2.44
CA ALA A 156 -1.42 7.67 -3.22
C ALA A 156 -1.25 7.25 -4.68
N THR A 157 -1.71 8.04 -5.64
CA THR A 157 -1.47 7.78 -7.06
C THR A 157 -0.39 8.70 -7.61
N GLN A 158 0.40 8.17 -8.54
CA GLN A 158 1.38 8.93 -9.32
C GLN A 158 1.20 8.62 -10.79
N ASN A 159 1.15 9.67 -11.61
CA ASN A 159 1.12 9.54 -13.06
C ASN A 159 2.56 9.67 -13.59
N PRO A 160 3.14 8.62 -14.20
CA PRO A 160 4.52 8.65 -14.67
C PRO A 160 4.73 9.49 -15.94
N ILE A 161 3.66 9.83 -16.67
CA ILE A 161 3.76 10.49 -17.99
C ILE A 161 3.80 12.03 -17.87
N GLU A 162 3.31 12.59 -16.77
CA GLU A 162 3.11 14.02 -16.61
C GLU A 162 4.37 14.71 -16.07
N GLN A 163 5.11 15.37 -16.97
CA GLN A 163 6.40 16.01 -16.64
C GLN A 163 6.28 17.50 -16.28
N GLU A 164 5.21 18.18 -16.69
CA GLU A 164 5.04 19.60 -16.39
C GLU A 164 4.38 19.83 -15.03
N GLY A 165 5.03 20.63 -14.18
CA GLY A 165 4.48 21.02 -12.87
C GLY A 165 4.44 19.90 -11.83
N THR A 166 5.27 18.87 -11.97
CA THR A 166 5.37 17.78 -11.00
C THR A 166 6.59 17.90 -10.08
N TYR A 167 6.38 17.57 -8.82
CA TYR A 167 7.34 17.49 -7.73
C TYR A 167 7.51 16.01 -7.37
N PRO A 168 8.55 15.33 -7.87
CA PRO A 168 8.78 13.93 -7.55
C PRO A 168 8.97 13.75 -6.04
N LEU A 169 8.45 12.64 -5.51
CA LEU A 169 8.69 12.28 -4.12
C LEU A 169 10.17 11.84 -3.98
N PRO A 170 10.95 12.47 -3.08
CA PRO A 170 12.27 11.98 -2.73
C PRO A 170 12.23 10.53 -2.23
N GLU A 171 13.35 9.81 -2.35
CA GLU A 171 13.48 8.40 -2.00
C GLU A 171 13.12 8.15 -0.53
N ALA A 172 13.53 9.06 0.36
CA ALA A 172 13.18 9.02 1.78
C ALA A 172 11.67 9.15 2.05
N GLN A 173 10.93 9.78 1.14
CA GLN A 173 9.46 9.87 1.20
C GLN A 173 8.81 8.61 0.63
N LEU A 174 9.30 8.11 -0.49
CA LEU A 174 8.86 6.83 -1.07
C LEU A 174 9.01 5.67 -0.09
N ASP A 175 10.10 5.63 0.70
CA ASP A 175 10.36 4.57 1.68
C ASP A 175 9.28 4.47 2.79
N ARG A 176 8.45 5.50 2.96
CA ARG A 176 7.32 5.46 3.91
C ARG A 176 6.14 4.63 3.41
N PHE A 177 5.99 4.46 2.09
CA PHE A 177 4.96 3.59 1.50
C PHE A 177 5.39 2.12 1.60
N MET A 178 4.53 1.26 2.15
CA MET A 178 4.83 -0.17 2.25
C MET A 178 5.01 -0.79 0.87
N LEU A 179 4.05 -0.55 -0.02
CA LEU A 179 3.98 -1.14 -1.35
C LEU A 179 4.00 -0.03 -2.42
N LYS A 180 4.76 -0.25 -3.50
CA LYS A 180 4.60 0.47 -4.77
C LYS A 180 4.08 -0.52 -5.80
N LEU A 181 2.87 -0.28 -6.30
CA LEU A 181 2.23 -1.10 -7.33
C LEU A 181 2.35 -0.40 -8.67
N LYS A 182 2.84 -1.11 -9.67
CA LYS A 182 2.72 -0.70 -11.08
C LYS A 182 1.50 -1.38 -11.67
N ILE A 183 0.61 -0.59 -12.25
CA ILE A 183 -0.62 -1.09 -12.86
C ILE A 183 -0.58 -0.75 -14.34
N ASP A 184 -0.62 -1.80 -15.16
CA ASP A 184 -0.66 -1.71 -16.61
C ASP A 184 -2.09 -1.76 -17.16
N TYR A 185 -2.21 -1.49 -18.46
CA TYR A 185 -3.47 -1.63 -19.17
C TYR A 185 -3.98 -3.08 -19.12
N PRO A 186 -5.31 -3.27 -19.03
CA PRO A 186 -5.88 -4.60 -19.08
C PRO A 186 -5.63 -5.27 -20.44
N ASP A 187 -5.58 -6.59 -20.45
CA ASP A 187 -5.47 -7.34 -21.70
C ASP A 187 -6.78 -7.23 -22.53
N LYS A 188 -6.75 -7.68 -23.79
CA LYS A 188 -7.92 -7.60 -24.69
C LYS A 188 -9.17 -8.29 -24.13
N LEU A 189 -9.03 -9.40 -23.41
CA LEU A 189 -10.17 -10.12 -22.84
C LEU A 189 -10.76 -9.35 -21.65
N GLN A 190 -9.90 -8.81 -20.80
CA GLN A 190 -10.26 -7.93 -19.69
C GLN A 190 -10.92 -6.64 -20.20
N GLU A 191 -10.37 -6.01 -21.24
CA GLU A 191 -10.92 -4.83 -21.91
C GLU A 191 -12.33 -5.11 -22.44
N ARG A 192 -12.54 -6.29 -23.06
CA ARG A 192 -13.87 -6.72 -23.52
C ARG A 192 -14.86 -6.89 -22.37
N GLN A 193 -14.42 -7.48 -21.26
CA GLN A 193 -15.25 -7.62 -20.06
C GLN A 193 -15.57 -6.25 -19.44
N ILE A 194 -14.62 -5.30 -19.45
CA ILE A 194 -14.85 -3.92 -19.02
C ILE A 194 -15.91 -3.28 -19.92
N LEU A 195 -15.79 -3.40 -21.24
CA LEU A 195 -16.79 -2.92 -22.19
C LEU A 195 -18.17 -3.51 -21.89
N ASP A 196 -18.28 -4.83 -21.76
CA ASP A 196 -19.56 -5.50 -21.48
C ASP A 196 -20.16 -5.11 -20.12
N ARG A 197 -19.30 -4.77 -19.15
CA ARG A 197 -19.70 -4.42 -17.78
C ARG A 197 -19.90 -2.93 -17.53
N MET A 198 -19.29 -2.05 -18.33
CA MET A 198 -19.27 -0.60 -18.07
C MET A 198 -19.92 0.22 -19.18
N ALA A 199 -20.14 -0.35 -20.38
CA ALA A 199 -20.78 0.34 -21.50
C ALA A 199 -22.30 0.48 -21.33
N ALA A 200 -22.72 1.18 -20.27
CA ALA A 200 -24.09 1.59 -20.03
C ALA A 200 -24.11 2.90 -19.24
N THR A 201 -24.95 3.84 -19.66
CA THR A 201 -25.00 5.21 -19.10
C THR A 201 -25.47 5.27 -17.64
N HIS A 202 -26.27 4.29 -17.20
CA HIS A 202 -26.77 4.20 -15.83
C HIS A 202 -26.49 2.79 -15.28
N ARG A 203 -25.26 2.56 -14.83
CA ARG A 203 -24.93 1.38 -14.03
C ARG A 203 -24.60 1.79 -12.61
N THR A 204 -25.37 1.24 -11.69
CA THR A 204 -25.09 1.28 -10.26
C THR A 204 -24.70 -0.12 -9.82
N PHE A 205 -23.57 -0.23 -9.15
CA PHE A 205 -23.18 -1.46 -8.49
C PHE A 205 -23.65 -1.40 -7.05
N ASP A 206 -24.46 -2.38 -6.67
CA ASP A 206 -24.91 -2.54 -5.28
C ASP A 206 -23.87 -3.35 -4.52
N ILE A 207 -23.03 -2.64 -3.77
CA ILE A 207 -21.91 -3.20 -3.00
C ILE A 207 -22.40 -3.35 -1.57
N HIS A 208 -22.42 -4.58 -1.09
CA HIS A 208 -22.89 -4.87 0.26
C HIS A 208 -21.70 -4.85 1.24
N PRO A 209 -21.83 -4.21 2.42
CA PRO A 209 -20.81 -4.29 3.45
C PRO A 209 -20.60 -5.73 3.93
N VAL A 210 -19.35 -6.18 3.96
CA VAL A 210 -18.94 -7.55 4.32
C VAL A 210 -18.32 -7.60 5.71
N ILE A 211 -17.60 -6.55 6.10
CA ILE A 211 -16.86 -6.45 7.36
C ILE A 211 -16.86 -5.01 7.84
N SER A 212 -16.79 -4.76 9.15
CA SER A 212 -16.69 -3.39 9.67
C SER A 212 -15.22 -2.95 9.84
N PRO A 213 -14.94 -1.64 9.92
CA PRO A 213 -13.57 -1.15 10.16
C PRO A 213 -13.02 -1.62 11.52
N ARG A 214 -13.89 -1.80 12.52
CA ARG A 214 -13.51 -2.33 13.84
C ARG A 214 -13.07 -3.79 13.74
N ASP A 215 -13.76 -4.62 12.97
CA ASP A 215 -13.38 -6.02 12.78
C ASP A 215 -12.04 -6.14 12.04
N ILE A 216 -11.73 -5.21 11.14
CA ILE A 216 -10.42 -5.15 10.49
C ILE A 216 -9.30 -4.93 11.53
N ALA A 217 -9.53 -4.09 12.54
CA ALA A 217 -8.56 -3.90 13.63
C ALA A 217 -8.32 -5.20 14.41
N ASP A 218 -9.38 -5.96 14.73
CA ASP A 218 -9.24 -7.27 15.38
C ASP A 218 -8.49 -8.28 14.50
N VAL A 219 -8.73 -8.25 13.17
CA VAL A 219 -8.04 -9.11 12.21
C VAL A 219 -6.54 -8.78 12.17
N ARG A 220 -6.15 -7.51 12.27
CA ARG A 220 -4.73 -7.11 12.31
C ARG A 220 -3.99 -7.75 13.47
N CYS A 221 -4.62 -7.84 14.65
CA CYS A 221 -4.03 -8.55 15.79
C CYS A 221 -3.76 -10.03 15.47
N VAL A 222 -4.66 -10.69 14.75
CA VAL A 222 -4.46 -12.08 14.29
C VAL A 222 -3.34 -12.18 13.27
N VAL A 223 -3.22 -11.22 12.36
CA VAL A 223 -2.12 -11.16 11.39
C VAL A 223 -0.78 -11.04 12.12
N ASP A 224 -0.69 -10.27 13.20
CA ASP A 224 0.54 -10.14 13.99
C ASP A 224 0.95 -11.45 14.67
N GLU A 225 -0.01 -12.30 15.05
CA GLU A 225 0.23 -13.62 15.65
C GLU A 225 0.72 -14.67 14.65
N ILE A 226 0.62 -14.43 13.34
CA ILE A 226 1.08 -15.40 12.32
C ILE A 226 2.54 -15.74 12.50
N TYR A 227 2.83 -17.04 12.50
CA TYR A 227 4.16 -17.57 12.75
C TYR A 227 5.10 -17.32 11.56
N ILE A 228 6.32 -16.88 11.86
CA ILE A 228 7.44 -16.81 10.92
C ILE A 228 8.58 -17.64 11.52
N ASP A 229 9.00 -18.67 10.79
CA ASP A 229 10.17 -19.48 11.16
C ASP A 229 11.46 -18.66 11.13
N GLU A 230 12.42 -18.97 12.01
CA GLU A 230 13.69 -18.24 12.09
C GLU A 230 14.42 -18.21 10.74
N LYS A 231 14.40 -19.31 9.98
CA LYS A 231 15.06 -19.33 8.66
C LYS A 231 14.42 -18.37 7.66
N ILE A 232 13.11 -18.13 7.76
CA ILE A 232 12.41 -17.16 6.90
C ILE A 232 12.75 -15.73 7.34
N LYS A 233 12.93 -15.49 8.64
CA LYS A 233 13.41 -14.18 9.13
C LYS A 233 14.81 -13.89 8.61
N ASP A 234 15.71 -14.87 8.70
CA ASP A 234 17.06 -14.78 8.15
C ASP A 234 17.02 -14.53 6.64
N TYR A 235 16.19 -15.28 5.91
CA TYR A 235 15.98 -15.07 4.47
C TYR A 235 15.51 -13.63 4.14
N ILE A 236 14.56 -13.07 4.89
CA ILE A 236 14.10 -11.69 4.68
C ILE A 236 15.24 -10.68 4.95
N VAL A 237 16.03 -10.91 6.00
CA VAL A 237 17.18 -10.07 6.33
C VAL A 237 18.24 -10.16 5.23
N ASP A 238 18.53 -11.36 4.74
CA ASP A 238 19.50 -11.62 3.69
C ASP A 238 19.09 -10.97 2.36
N VAL A 239 17.81 -11.06 1.97
CA VAL A 239 17.28 -10.34 0.80
C VAL A 239 17.54 -8.84 0.91
N VAL A 240 17.25 -8.23 2.06
CA VAL A 240 17.44 -6.78 2.25
C VAL A 240 18.93 -6.42 2.31
N CYS A 241 19.76 -7.18 3.01
CA CYS A 241 21.19 -6.96 3.09
C CYS A 241 21.89 -7.15 1.73
N ALA A 242 21.43 -8.11 0.92
CA ALA A 242 21.93 -8.32 -0.43
C ALA A 242 21.65 -7.13 -1.37
N THR A 243 20.59 -6.34 -1.11
CA THR A 243 20.41 -5.06 -1.84
C THR A 243 21.48 -4.02 -1.51
N ARG A 244 22.17 -4.13 -0.38
CA ARG A 244 23.21 -3.18 0.06
C ARG A 244 24.61 -3.67 -0.26
N ASP A 245 24.84 -4.97 -0.16
CA ASP A 245 26.13 -5.60 -0.42
C ASP A 245 25.96 -6.93 -1.17
N PRO A 246 25.60 -6.90 -2.47
CA PRO A 246 25.29 -8.10 -3.25
C PRO A 246 26.49 -9.05 -3.38
N LYS A 247 27.73 -8.53 -3.31
CA LYS A 247 28.97 -9.31 -3.43
C LYS A 247 29.13 -10.31 -2.29
N LYS A 248 28.71 -9.96 -1.07
CA LYS A 248 28.74 -10.88 0.09
C LYS A 248 27.83 -12.10 -0.08
N TYR A 249 26.78 -11.96 -0.87
CA TYR A 249 25.79 -13.00 -1.12
C TYR A 249 26.05 -13.76 -2.43
N GLY A 250 27.24 -13.61 -3.03
CA GLY A 250 27.60 -14.31 -4.27
C GLY A 250 26.88 -13.79 -5.53
N VAL A 251 26.15 -12.68 -5.44
CA VAL A 251 25.42 -12.10 -6.57
C VAL A 251 26.29 -11.05 -7.24
N ASN A 252 26.70 -11.31 -8.49
CA ASN A 252 27.51 -10.37 -9.25
C ASN A 252 26.61 -9.37 -10.02
N LEU A 253 26.23 -8.28 -9.34
CA LEU A 253 25.43 -7.18 -9.90
C LEU A 253 26.28 -5.96 -10.28
N GLY A 254 27.60 -6.11 -10.45
CA GLY A 254 28.48 -4.96 -10.74
C GLY A 254 28.35 -3.84 -9.70
N ASN A 255 28.37 -2.58 -10.16
CA ASN A 255 28.00 -1.40 -9.35
C ASN A 255 26.60 -0.89 -9.74
N PHE A 256 25.66 -1.78 -10.06
CA PHE A 256 24.33 -1.40 -10.54
C PHE A 256 23.39 -0.81 -9.47
N ILE A 257 23.75 -0.96 -8.19
CA ILE A 257 22.98 -0.41 -7.08
C ILE A 257 23.72 0.81 -6.52
N SER A 258 23.07 1.98 -6.57
CA SER A 258 23.54 3.19 -5.91
C SER A 258 23.20 3.18 -4.42
N TYR A 259 21.97 2.79 -4.08
CA TYR A 259 21.49 2.71 -2.70
C TYR A 259 20.55 1.52 -2.50
N GLY A 260 20.82 0.71 -1.48
CA GLY A 260 20.01 -0.47 -1.15
C GLY A 260 18.81 -0.15 -0.25
N ALA A 261 17.95 -1.14 -0.04
CA ALA A 261 16.71 -0.98 0.71
C ALA A 261 16.95 -0.69 2.20
N SER A 262 16.11 0.13 2.82
CA SER A 262 16.20 0.50 4.25
C SER A 262 15.73 -0.64 5.19
N PRO A 263 15.99 -0.57 6.51
CA PRO A 263 15.45 -1.54 7.47
C PRO A 263 13.91 -1.60 7.49
N ARG A 264 13.22 -0.57 6.98
CA ARG A 264 11.75 -0.60 6.81
C ARG A 264 11.35 -1.69 5.83
N ALA A 265 12.17 -1.99 4.82
CA ALA A 265 11.94 -3.08 3.89
C ALA A 265 11.84 -4.43 4.61
N THR A 266 12.72 -4.70 5.58
CA THR A 266 12.70 -5.93 6.39
C THR A 266 11.38 -6.07 7.14
N ILE A 267 10.94 -4.99 7.79
CA ILE A 267 9.68 -4.96 8.55
C ILE A 267 8.49 -5.17 7.60
N TYR A 268 8.45 -4.43 6.49
CA TYR A 268 7.35 -4.49 5.53
C TYR A 268 7.28 -5.82 4.77
N LEU A 269 8.41 -6.46 4.46
CA LEU A 269 8.42 -7.81 3.91
C LEU A 269 7.80 -8.80 4.90
N ALA A 270 8.18 -8.73 6.18
CA ALA A 270 7.66 -9.63 7.20
C ALA A 270 6.15 -9.43 7.43
N THR A 271 5.69 -8.19 7.63
CA THR A 271 4.27 -7.90 7.88
C THR A 271 3.39 -8.15 6.67
N ALA A 272 3.87 -7.81 5.46
CA ALA A 272 3.12 -8.10 4.25
C ALA A 272 3.06 -9.61 3.97
N ALA A 273 4.14 -10.37 4.23
CA ALA A 273 4.14 -11.82 4.09
C ALA A 273 3.15 -12.50 5.06
N LYS A 274 3.03 -12.01 6.30
CA LYS A 274 1.98 -12.44 7.24
C LYS A 274 0.59 -12.15 6.71
N ALA A 275 0.34 -10.94 6.21
CA ALA A 275 -0.96 -10.58 5.63
C ALA A 275 -1.30 -11.43 4.40
N HIS A 276 -0.32 -11.78 3.58
CA HIS A 276 -0.52 -12.70 2.45
C HIS A 276 -0.82 -14.13 2.94
N ALA A 277 -0.06 -14.66 3.91
CA ALA A 277 -0.35 -15.96 4.52
C ALA A 277 -1.77 -16.00 5.12
N PHE A 278 -2.22 -14.92 5.78
CA PHE A 278 -3.58 -14.76 6.28
C PHE A 278 -4.64 -14.90 5.17
N MET A 279 -4.44 -14.20 4.04
CA MET A 279 -5.34 -14.27 2.89
C MET A 279 -5.36 -15.66 2.25
N GLN A 280 -4.27 -16.40 2.35
CA GLN A 280 -4.17 -17.81 1.92
C GLN A 280 -4.67 -18.79 3.00
N GLN A 281 -5.31 -18.30 4.07
CA GLN A 281 -5.87 -19.09 5.16
C GLN A 281 -4.83 -19.93 5.92
N ARG A 282 -3.58 -19.45 6.00
CA ARG A 282 -2.47 -20.12 6.69
C ARG A 282 -2.03 -19.35 7.93
N GLY A 283 -1.78 -20.09 9.02
CA GLY A 283 -1.22 -19.57 10.28
C GLY A 283 0.31 -19.44 10.30
N PHE A 284 0.99 -19.63 9.17
CA PHE A 284 2.44 -19.53 9.04
C PHE A 284 2.84 -18.98 7.67
N VAL A 285 3.96 -18.25 7.65
CA VAL A 285 4.57 -17.71 6.43
C VAL A 285 5.43 -18.77 5.75
N THR A 286 5.44 -18.75 4.42
CA THR A 286 6.32 -19.53 3.54
C THR A 286 7.23 -18.59 2.75
N PRO A 287 8.38 -19.05 2.22
CA PRO A 287 9.25 -18.20 1.40
C PRO A 287 8.57 -17.65 0.14
N GLN A 288 7.58 -18.37 -0.41
CA GLN A 288 6.81 -17.90 -1.55
C GLN A 288 5.99 -16.65 -1.23
N ASP A 289 5.53 -16.48 0.02
CA ASP A 289 4.82 -15.27 0.45
C ASP A 289 5.74 -14.05 0.35
N VAL A 290 6.99 -14.19 0.80
CA VAL A 290 8.03 -13.16 0.73
C VAL A 290 8.35 -12.82 -0.73
N LYS A 291 8.59 -13.84 -1.58
CA LYS A 291 8.88 -13.62 -3.01
C LYS A 291 7.73 -12.93 -3.73
N SER A 292 6.49 -13.33 -3.46
CA SER A 292 5.31 -12.81 -4.16
C SER A 292 5.10 -11.30 -3.93
N ILE A 293 5.40 -10.81 -2.73
CA ILE A 293 5.22 -9.39 -2.36
C ILE A 293 6.54 -8.61 -2.46
N GLY A 294 7.66 -9.32 -2.54
CA GLY A 294 9.01 -8.77 -2.47
C GLY A 294 9.27 -7.67 -3.48
N MET A 295 8.81 -7.86 -4.72
CA MET A 295 8.94 -6.85 -5.76
C MET A 295 8.22 -5.54 -5.41
N ASP A 296 7.02 -5.63 -4.82
CA ASP A 296 6.19 -4.47 -4.50
C ASP A 296 6.74 -3.68 -3.31
N VAL A 297 7.48 -4.35 -2.42
CA VAL A 297 8.16 -3.73 -1.29
C VAL A 297 9.51 -3.15 -1.74
N LEU A 298 10.27 -3.82 -2.61
CA LEU A 298 11.66 -3.44 -2.86
C LEU A 298 11.84 -2.46 -4.04
N ARG A 299 10.93 -2.43 -5.03
CA ARG A 299 11.15 -1.70 -6.31
C ARG A 299 11.39 -0.20 -6.17
N HIS A 300 10.86 0.44 -5.13
CA HIS A 300 11.05 1.87 -4.83
C HIS A 300 12.07 2.13 -3.73
N ARG A 301 12.76 1.08 -3.26
CA ARG A 301 13.77 1.13 -2.20
C ARG A 301 15.16 0.80 -2.69
N VAL A 302 15.28 0.19 -3.87
CA VAL A 302 16.54 -0.08 -4.55
C VAL A 302 16.74 0.98 -5.63
N ILE A 303 17.72 1.84 -5.43
CA ILE A 303 18.06 2.91 -6.37
C ILE A 303 19.19 2.42 -7.27
N VAL A 304 18.91 2.43 -8.57
CA VAL A 304 19.86 2.04 -9.62
C VAL A 304 20.97 3.08 -9.74
N SER A 305 22.17 2.64 -10.13
CA SER A 305 23.26 3.56 -10.44
C SER A 305 23.16 4.06 -11.89
N TYR A 306 23.91 5.11 -12.19
CA TYR A 306 24.02 5.63 -13.56
C TYR A 306 24.53 4.58 -14.56
N GLU A 307 25.40 3.66 -14.12
CA GLU A 307 25.88 2.53 -14.95
C GLU A 307 24.74 1.57 -15.29
N ALA A 308 23.86 1.28 -14.34
CA ALA A 308 22.69 0.44 -14.56
C ALA A 308 21.69 1.09 -15.52
N GLU A 309 21.46 2.40 -15.37
CA GLU A 309 20.60 3.16 -16.30
C GLU A 309 21.17 3.15 -17.72
N ALA A 310 22.49 3.27 -17.88
CA ALA A 310 23.16 3.19 -19.18
C ALA A 310 23.05 1.80 -19.85
N GLU A 311 22.82 0.75 -19.06
CA GLU A 311 22.58 -0.62 -19.54
C GLU A 311 21.09 -1.00 -19.58
N ASP A 312 20.18 -0.03 -19.48
CA ASP A 312 18.73 -0.22 -19.43
C ASP A 312 18.28 -1.22 -18.33
N LYS A 313 19.01 -1.28 -17.22
CA LYS A 313 18.68 -2.11 -16.06
C LYS A 313 17.77 -1.36 -15.10
N THR A 314 16.63 -1.95 -14.81
CA THR A 314 15.67 -1.39 -13.84
C THR A 314 15.90 -1.94 -12.43
N SER A 315 15.34 -1.27 -11.42
CA SER A 315 15.35 -1.81 -10.05
C SER A 315 14.67 -3.19 -9.97
N GLU A 316 13.66 -3.43 -10.81
CA GLU A 316 12.92 -4.69 -10.88
C GLU A 316 13.80 -5.82 -11.41
N ASP A 317 14.66 -5.57 -12.42
CA ASP A 317 15.61 -6.56 -12.93
C ASP A 317 16.64 -6.97 -11.87
N ILE A 318 17.13 -6.00 -11.10
CA ILE A 318 18.09 -6.24 -10.02
C ILE A 318 17.43 -7.06 -8.90
N ILE A 319 16.21 -6.69 -8.50
CA ILE A 319 15.46 -7.41 -7.47
C ILE A 319 15.14 -8.84 -7.89
N GLN A 320 14.74 -9.04 -9.16
CA GLN A 320 14.50 -10.37 -9.70
C GLN A 320 15.77 -11.23 -9.63
N THR A 321 16.90 -10.66 -10.06
CA THR A 321 18.21 -11.33 -9.98
C THR A 321 18.55 -11.71 -8.53
N LEU A 322 18.27 -10.84 -7.56
CA LEU A 322 18.49 -11.15 -6.14
C LEU A 322 17.59 -12.31 -5.67
N PHE A 323 16.31 -12.32 -6.02
CA PHE A 323 15.39 -13.40 -5.63
C PHE A 323 15.72 -14.76 -6.26
N ASP A 324 16.37 -14.76 -7.42
CA ASP A 324 16.76 -15.96 -8.14
C ASP A 324 18.08 -16.56 -7.62
N ASN A 325 18.97 -15.74 -7.04
CA ASN A 325 20.28 -16.18 -6.55
C ASN A 325 20.33 -16.45 -5.03
N ILE A 326 19.48 -15.80 -4.23
CA ILE A 326 19.46 -16.01 -2.78
C ILE A 326 18.76 -17.33 -2.47
N GLU A 327 19.46 -18.22 -1.76
CA GLU A 327 18.95 -19.54 -1.38
C GLU A 327 17.67 -19.42 -0.54
N VAL A 328 16.71 -20.30 -0.85
CA VAL A 328 15.44 -20.39 -0.14
C VAL A 328 15.56 -21.45 0.95
N PRO A 329 15.14 -21.16 2.21
CA PRO A 329 15.38 -22.02 3.37
C PRO A 329 14.57 -23.32 3.47
#